data_AF-A0A349SFN4-F1
#
_entry.id   AF-A0A349SFN4-F1
#
_cell.length_a   1.000
_cell.length_b   1.000
_cell.length_c   1.000
_cell.angle_alpha   90.00
_cell.angle_beta   90.00
_cell.angle_gamma   90.00
#
_symmetry.space_group_name_H-M   'P 1'
#
loop_
_entity.id
_entity.type
_entity.pdbx_description
1 polymer ?
#
loop_
_entity_poly.entity_id
_entity_poly.type
_entity_poly.pdbx_seq_one_letter_code
_entity_poly.pdbx_strand_id
1 'polypeptide(L)'
;MTDQQDVYSERSYGGETIGFGSKPGIAVVDFQLGFTDPSYALGGSPLVQRAVENSARLLKVARESGVPVATCYTGYNSKRDMPYWKISAVMEDLIDGEAATELDPRTYVPDYDVAMRKSGASMF
;
A
#
# COMPACT_ATOMS: atom_id res chain seq x y z
N MET A 1 34.10 -3.01 -25.21
CA MET A 1 32.66 -3.24 -25.01
C MET A 1 32.04 -1.86 -24.87
N THR A 2 31.28 -1.46 -25.88
CA THR A 2 30.70 -0.11 -26.00
C THR A 2 29.80 0.17 -24.81
N ASP A 3 30.17 1.24 -24.10
CA ASP A 3 29.43 1.93 -23.06
C ASP A 3 28.11 2.40 -23.69
N GLN A 4 27.08 1.55 -23.59
CA GLN A 4 25.74 1.92 -24.00
C GLN A 4 25.26 2.88 -22.91
N GLN A 5 25.42 4.17 -23.15
CA GLN A 5 24.88 5.22 -22.28
C GLN A 5 23.45 4.81 -21.91
N ASP A 6 23.21 4.77 -20.61
CA ASP A 6 21.93 4.34 -20.05
C ASP A 6 20.81 5.20 -20.64
N VAL A 7 19.91 4.57 -21.40
CA VAL A 7 18.79 5.23 -22.11
C VAL A 7 17.94 6.08 -21.16
N TYR A 8 17.88 5.73 -19.88
CA TYR A 8 17.21 6.55 -18.86
C TYR A 8 17.96 7.86 -18.63
N SER A 9 19.26 7.77 -18.43
CA SER A 9 20.15 8.93 -18.24
C SER A 9 20.17 9.85 -19.46
N GLU A 10 20.20 9.32 -20.69
CA GLU A 10 20.09 10.12 -21.94
C GLU A 10 18.77 10.88 -22.05
N ARG A 11 17.71 10.34 -21.44
CA ARG A 11 16.38 10.95 -21.35
C ARG A 11 16.18 11.69 -20.03
N SER A 12 17.26 12.04 -19.34
CA SER A 12 17.29 12.85 -18.12
C SER A 12 16.61 12.25 -16.88
N TYR A 13 16.24 10.96 -16.90
CA TYR A 13 15.74 10.31 -15.70
C TYR A 13 16.82 10.33 -14.62
N GLY A 14 16.46 10.78 -13.42
CA GLY A 14 17.41 10.95 -12.31
C GLY A 14 18.28 12.21 -12.40
N GLY A 15 18.07 13.08 -13.40
CA GLY A 15 18.81 14.34 -13.52
C GLY A 15 18.49 15.37 -12.43
N GLU A 16 17.32 15.26 -11.81
CA GLU A 16 16.86 16.13 -10.72
C GLU A 16 16.46 15.31 -9.50
N THR A 17 16.63 15.91 -8.31
CA THR A 17 16.22 15.29 -7.03
C THR A 17 15.02 16.01 -6.44
N ILE A 18 14.05 15.26 -5.94
CA ILE A 18 12.85 15.85 -5.28
C ILE A 18 13.20 16.37 -3.87
N GLY A 19 14.06 15.65 -3.14
CA GLY A 19 14.38 15.96 -1.75
C GLY A 19 13.21 15.71 -0.78
N PHE A 20 13.38 16.15 0.48
CA PHE A 20 12.34 16.10 1.51
C PHE A 20 11.85 17.51 1.85
N GLY A 21 10.54 17.65 2.09
CA GLY A 21 9.95 18.84 2.69
C GLY A 21 10.06 18.81 4.23
N SER A 22 9.49 19.84 4.88
CA SER A 22 9.50 19.97 6.35
C SER A 22 8.24 19.43 7.05
N LYS A 23 7.19 19.09 6.30
CA LYS A 23 5.91 18.60 6.81
C LYS A 23 5.49 17.34 6.06
N PRO A 24 6.08 16.17 6.38
CA PRO A 24 5.74 14.94 5.71
C PRO A 24 4.32 14.48 6.07
N GLY A 25 3.76 13.64 5.21
CA GLY A 25 2.63 12.77 5.51
C GLY A 25 2.93 11.38 4.95
N ILE A 26 2.31 10.35 5.51
CA ILE A 26 2.52 8.97 5.08
C ILE A 26 1.21 8.39 4.55
N ALA A 27 1.27 7.83 3.35
CA ALA A 27 0.22 7.01 2.76
C ALA A 27 0.59 5.53 2.87
N VAL A 28 -0.22 4.74 3.57
CA VAL A 28 -0.08 3.28 3.69
C VAL A 28 -1.09 2.62 2.78
N VAL A 29 -0.62 2.04 1.69
CA VAL A 29 -1.48 1.52 0.62
C VAL A 29 -1.65 0.02 0.74
N ASP A 30 -2.90 -0.42 0.92
CA ASP A 30 -3.34 -1.81 0.83
C ASP A 30 -2.59 -2.81 1.72
N PHE A 31 -2.12 -2.39 2.90
CA PHE A 31 -1.77 -3.34 3.98
C PHE A 31 -3.04 -3.84 4.68
N GLN A 32 -3.92 -4.47 3.91
CA GLN A 32 -5.06 -5.24 4.39
C GLN A 32 -4.73 -6.73 4.39
N LEU A 33 -5.43 -7.52 5.21
CA LEU A 33 -5.14 -8.94 5.41
C LEU A 33 -5.14 -9.76 4.11
N GLY A 34 -5.98 -9.40 3.13
CA GLY A 34 -5.99 -10.06 1.81
C GLY A 34 -4.64 -10.04 1.07
N PHE A 35 -3.78 -9.06 1.37
CA PHE A 35 -2.41 -8.95 0.83
C PHE A 35 -1.31 -9.30 1.82
N THR A 36 -1.60 -9.34 3.12
CA THR A 36 -0.56 -9.51 4.16
C THR A 36 -0.65 -10.84 4.90
N ASP A 37 -1.82 -11.48 5.00
CA ASP A 37 -1.97 -12.76 5.70
C ASP A 37 -1.72 -13.94 4.74
N PRO A 38 -0.81 -14.88 5.06
CA PRO A 38 -0.46 -16.01 4.20
C PRO A 38 -1.61 -17.01 3.93
N SER A 39 -2.74 -16.89 4.61
CA SER A 39 -3.94 -17.68 4.31
C SER A 39 -4.63 -17.26 3.00
N TYR A 40 -4.40 -16.04 2.51
CA TYR A 40 -4.96 -15.56 1.23
C TYR A 40 -4.00 -15.81 0.07
N ALA A 41 -4.56 -16.02 -1.12
CA ALA A 41 -3.78 -16.30 -2.33
C ALA A 41 -2.81 -15.17 -2.73
N LEU A 42 -3.15 -13.92 -2.40
CA LEU A 42 -2.31 -12.74 -2.63
C LEU A 42 -1.44 -12.37 -1.43
N GLY A 43 -1.60 -13.08 -0.31
CA GLY A 43 -0.98 -12.76 0.96
C GLY A 43 0.31 -13.51 1.25
N GLY A 44 1.02 -13.07 2.29
CA GLY A 44 2.12 -13.86 2.87
C GLY A 44 3.46 -13.87 2.14
N SER A 45 3.61 -13.22 0.97
CA SER A 45 4.88 -13.26 0.25
C SER A 45 6.04 -12.68 1.10
N PRO A 46 7.27 -13.23 1.00
CA PRO A 46 8.40 -12.75 1.82
C PRO A 46 8.70 -11.26 1.64
N LEU A 47 8.49 -10.73 0.43
CA LEU A 47 8.68 -9.30 0.15
C LEU A 47 7.62 -8.44 0.82
N VAL A 48 6.35 -8.89 0.84
CA VAL A 48 5.28 -8.18 1.53
C VAL A 48 5.47 -8.23 3.05
N GLN A 49 5.82 -9.38 3.64
CA GLN A 49 6.09 -9.46 5.09
C GLN A 49 7.18 -8.48 5.51
N ARG A 50 8.30 -8.46 4.76
CA ARG A 50 9.38 -7.50 5.01
C ARG A 50 8.94 -6.05 4.86
N ALA A 51 8.04 -5.75 3.91
CA ALA A 51 7.49 -4.41 3.74
C ALA A 51 6.62 -4.00 4.94
N VAL A 52 5.73 -4.87 5.40
CA VAL A 52 4.87 -4.64 6.58
C VAL A 52 5.71 -4.39 7.82
N GLU A 53 6.72 -5.22 8.09
CA GLU A 53 7.61 -5.08 9.24
C GLU A 53 8.41 -3.77 9.23
N ASN A 54 8.97 -3.39 8.08
CA ASN A 54 9.73 -2.15 7.95
C ASN A 54 8.82 -0.92 8.06
N SER A 55 7.63 -0.97 7.45
CA SER A 55 6.66 0.10 7.56
C SER A 55 6.13 0.24 8.99
N ALA A 56 5.89 -0.84 9.73
CA ALA A 56 5.50 -0.77 11.13
C ALA A 56 6.53 0.00 11.98
N ARG A 57 7.83 -0.24 11.75
CA ARG A 57 8.93 0.50 12.40
C ARG A 57 8.92 1.99 12.05
N LEU A 58 8.74 2.33 10.78
CA LEU A 58 8.65 3.72 10.32
C LEU A 58 7.43 4.43 10.92
N LEU A 59 6.27 3.79 10.83
CA LEU A 59 5.00 4.34 11.27
C LEU A 59 4.98 4.58 12.78
N LYS A 60 5.62 3.72 13.57
CA LYS A 60 5.80 3.97 15.00
C LYS A 60 6.45 5.33 15.26
N VAL A 61 7.61 5.60 14.65
CA VAL A 61 8.34 6.86 14.82
C VAL A 61 7.57 8.04 14.24
N ALA A 62 6.90 7.84 13.10
CA ALA A 62 6.08 8.87 12.45
C ALA A 62 4.94 9.35 13.37
N ARG A 63 4.21 8.42 13.99
CA ARG A 63 3.13 8.74 14.95
C ARG A 63 3.66 9.42 16.20
N GLU A 64 4.76 8.93 16.77
CA GLU A 64 5.44 9.57 17.90
C GLU A 64 5.88 11.01 17.58
N SER A 65 6.17 11.29 16.30
CA SER A 65 6.55 12.61 15.80
C SER A 65 5.38 13.47 15.32
N GLY A 66 4.13 13.02 15.47
CA GLY A 66 2.94 13.75 15.03
C GLY A 66 2.76 13.85 13.51
N VAL A 67 3.42 12.98 12.75
CA VAL A 67 3.28 12.92 11.28
C VAL A 67 1.91 12.33 10.93
N PRO A 68 1.10 12.98 10.07
CA PRO A 68 -0.18 12.45 9.65
C PRO A 68 -0.02 11.16 8.84
N VAL A 69 -0.83 10.17 9.16
CA VAL A 69 -0.86 8.86 8.49
C VAL A 69 -2.27 8.64 7.92
N ALA A 70 -2.34 8.40 6.62
CA ALA A 70 -3.52 7.94 5.93
C ALA A 70 -3.28 6.52 5.43
N THR A 71 -4.26 5.65 5.58
CA THR A 71 -4.20 4.28 5.09
C THR A 71 -5.42 3.96 4.25
N CYS A 72 -5.25 3.13 3.22
CA CYS A 72 -6.36 2.64 2.43
C CYS A 72 -6.38 1.12 2.33
N TYR A 73 -7.59 0.61 2.14
CA TYR A 73 -7.84 -0.76 1.75
C TYR A 73 -8.77 -0.78 0.53
N THR A 74 -8.62 -1.81 -0.28
CA THR A 74 -9.49 -2.13 -1.40
C THR A 74 -10.65 -2.98 -0.90
N GLY A 75 -11.87 -2.52 -1.17
CA GLY A 75 -13.09 -3.22 -0.81
C GLY A 75 -14.22 -2.90 -1.79
N TYR A 76 -15.04 -3.92 -2.06
CA TYR A 76 -16.19 -3.85 -2.96
C TYR A 76 -17.45 -4.32 -2.25
N ASN A 77 -18.60 -3.73 -2.56
CA ASN A 77 -19.86 -4.23 -2.01
C ASN A 77 -20.25 -5.57 -2.68
N SER A 78 -19.83 -5.77 -3.93
CA SER A 78 -20.11 -6.97 -4.72
C SER A 78 -19.20 -7.07 -5.96
N LYS A 79 -19.36 -8.13 -6.76
CA LYS A 79 -18.74 -8.19 -8.10
C LYS A 79 -19.26 -7.12 -9.08
N ARG A 80 -20.38 -6.45 -8.81
CA ARG A 80 -21.00 -5.48 -9.74
C ARG A 80 -20.29 -4.13 -9.74
N ASP A 81 -19.65 -3.74 -8.64
CA ASP A 81 -18.91 -2.48 -8.48
C ASP A 81 -17.40 -2.64 -8.63
N MET A 82 -16.95 -3.84 -9.01
CA MET A 82 -15.54 -4.09 -9.34
C MET A 82 -15.18 -3.57 -10.74
N PRO A 83 -14.03 -2.89 -10.89
CA PRO A 83 -13.40 -2.70 -12.19
C PRO A 83 -13.10 -4.04 -12.90
N TYR A 84 -12.70 -3.96 -14.17
CA TYR A 84 -12.30 -5.12 -14.97
C TYR A 84 -10.91 -5.67 -14.56
N TRP A 85 -10.81 -6.13 -13.31
CA TRP A 85 -9.64 -6.83 -12.80
C TRP A 85 -9.46 -8.18 -13.49
N LYS A 86 -8.20 -8.59 -13.60
CA LYS A 86 -7.80 -9.89 -14.19
C LYS A 86 -7.27 -10.85 -13.13
N ILE A 87 -7.61 -10.61 -11.86
CA ILE A 87 -7.08 -11.32 -10.70
C ILE A 87 -8.28 -11.87 -9.92
N SER A 88 -8.47 -13.18 -9.92
CA SER A 88 -9.64 -13.82 -9.31
C SER A 88 -9.70 -13.56 -7.80
N ALA A 89 -8.58 -13.66 -7.09
CA ALA A 89 -8.52 -13.40 -5.65
C ALA A 89 -8.97 -11.96 -5.30
N VAL A 90 -8.63 -10.95 -6.12
CA VAL A 90 -9.17 -9.59 -5.93
C VAL A 90 -10.69 -9.56 -6.06
N MET A 91 -11.22 -10.32 -7.02
CA MET A 91 -12.66 -10.36 -7.30
C MET A 91 -13.47 -11.22 -6.32
N GLU A 92 -12.81 -12.06 -5.53
CA GLU A 92 -13.45 -13.03 -4.65
C GLU A 92 -13.29 -12.65 -3.18
N ASP A 93 -12.11 -12.19 -2.79
CA ASP A 93 -11.76 -11.99 -1.38
C ASP A 93 -12.01 -10.56 -0.90
N LEU A 94 -11.91 -9.54 -1.78
CA LEU A 94 -11.95 -8.12 -1.37
C LEU A 94 -13.38 -7.57 -1.28
N ILE A 95 -14.27 -8.31 -0.62
CA ILE A 95 -15.64 -7.89 -0.32
C ILE A 95 -15.67 -7.15 1.01
N ASP A 96 -16.29 -5.98 1.03
CA ASP A 96 -16.34 -5.08 2.18
C ASP A 96 -16.98 -5.76 3.40
N GLY A 97 -16.30 -5.68 4.55
CA GLY A 97 -16.72 -6.31 5.79
C GLY A 97 -16.19 -7.73 5.98
N GLU A 98 -15.59 -8.35 4.96
CA GLU A 98 -14.86 -9.61 5.11
C GLU A 98 -13.46 -9.37 5.71
N ALA A 99 -12.92 -10.39 6.38
CA ALA A 99 -11.62 -10.30 7.05
C ALA A 99 -10.48 -9.88 6.11
N ALA A 100 -10.53 -10.25 4.83
CA ALA A 100 -9.54 -9.84 3.83
C ALA A 100 -9.46 -8.31 3.63
N THR A 101 -10.51 -7.58 3.98
CA THR A 101 -10.59 -6.11 3.90
C THR A 101 -10.17 -5.39 5.17
N GLU A 102 -9.91 -6.12 6.25
CA GLU A 102 -9.38 -5.55 7.48
C GLU A 102 -7.93 -5.09 7.28
N LEU A 103 -7.61 -3.92 7.80
CA LEU A 103 -6.24 -3.39 7.79
C LEU A 103 -5.35 -4.17 8.76
N ASP A 104 -4.12 -4.46 8.35
CA ASP A 104 -3.16 -5.22 9.13
C ASP A 104 -2.80 -4.47 10.42
N PRO A 105 -3.06 -5.07 11.60
CA PRO A 105 -2.88 -4.40 12.89
C PRO A 105 -1.41 -4.08 13.20
N ARG A 106 -0.45 -4.66 12.48
CA ARG A 106 0.97 -4.28 12.60
C ARG A 106 1.23 -2.88 12.07
N THR A 107 0.40 -2.40 11.15
CA THR A 107 0.60 -1.12 10.45
C THR A 107 -0.52 -0.11 10.66
N TYR A 108 -1.66 -0.51 11.21
CA TYR A 108 -2.84 0.34 11.40
C TYR A 108 -3.12 0.63 12.88
N VAL A 109 -3.35 1.91 13.21
CA VAL A 109 -3.78 2.37 14.54
C VAL A 109 -5.08 3.18 14.37
N PRO A 110 -6.25 2.62 14.72
CA PRO A 110 -7.56 3.24 14.47
C PRO A 110 -7.74 4.65 15.06
N ASP A 111 -7.16 4.90 16.24
CA ASP A 111 -7.34 6.17 16.95
C ASP A 111 -6.43 7.30 16.42
N TYR A 112 -5.51 6.99 15.50
CA TYR A 112 -4.56 7.95 14.95
C TYR A 112 -4.65 8.05 13.42
N ASP A 113 -4.74 6.91 12.74
CA ASP A 113 -4.66 6.84 11.29
C ASP A 113 -6.02 7.15 10.65
N VAL A 114 -6.00 7.85 9.52
CA VAL A 114 -7.21 8.02 8.69
C VAL A 114 -7.33 6.84 7.74
N ALA A 115 -8.30 5.97 7.97
CA ALA A 115 -8.60 4.83 7.09
C ALA A 115 -9.64 5.20 6.01
N MET A 116 -9.39 4.79 4.77
CA MET A 116 -10.34 4.95 3.66
C MET A 116 -10.48 3.68 2.81
N ARG A 117 -11.73 3.36 2.45
CA ARG A 117 -12.03 2.34 1.44
C ARG A 117 -11.81 2.92 0.05
N LYS A 118 -11.17 2.17 -0.83
CA LYS A 118 -11.05 2.48 -2.26
C LYS A 118 -11.54 1.32 -3.13
N SER A 119 -11.92 1.62 -4.37
CA SER A 119 -12.37 0.63 -5.35
C SER A 119 -11.43 0.53 -6.57
N GLY A 120 -10.41 1.39 -6.65
CA GLY A 120 -9.39 1.40 -7.70
C GLY A 120 -7.99 1.05 -7.18
N ALA A 121 -7.01 1.02 -8.07
CA ALA A 121 -5.60 0.85 -7.70
C ALA A 121 -5.08 2.08 -6.92
N SER A 122 -5.39 3.28 -7.41
CA SER A 122 -4.98 4.54 -6.81
C SER A 122 -5.68 4.79 -5.47
N MET A 123 -4.94 5.34 -4.50
CA MET A 123 -5.50 5.89 -3.26
C MET A 123 -6.16 7.27 -3.45
N PHE A 124 -5.92 7.91 -4.60
CA PHE A 124 -6.48 9.21 -5.01
C PHE A 124 -7.56 9.03 -6.08
#